data_AF-X1RQR0-F1
#
_entry.id   AF-X1RQR0-F1
#
_cell.length_a   1.000
_cell.length_b   1.000
_cell.length_c   1.000
_cell.angle_alpha   90.00
_cell.angle_beta   90.00
_cell.angle_gamma   90.00
#
_symmetry.space_group_name_H-M   'P 1'
#
loop_
_entity.id
_entity.type
_entity.pdbx_description
1 polymer ?
#
loop_
_entity_poly.entity_id
_entity_poly.type
_entity_poly.pdbx_seq_one_letter_code
_entity_poly.pdbx_strand_id
1 'polypeptide(L)'
;GITGAGKTNLLNAITWCLYGKEKHINEKSAGYLIVNNLTIKELKENEKCNVGVQIQIRDEEGRKAIIGRGREFKKLGDGRIMEINDIGGKSSDGSTIMMFVWVEKDFVEVPDPEIRINRMIPESIEEYFFFDGERLNDYFLENSGKKILEAVFKISQVGLISNALKHSEDKRRELLKEEKNLSPNLRNIRDILNQKYTKKDENESI
;
A
#
# COMPACT_ATOMS: atom_id res chain seq x y z
N GLY A 1 21.38 14.43 -13.96
CA GLY A 1 20.63 14.04 -15.19
C GLY A 1 19.78 15.21 -15.61
N ILE A 2 19.50 15.39 -16.91
CA ILE A 2 18.86 16.61 -17.43
C ILE A 2 17.46 16.78 -16.84
N THR A 3 17.21 17.89 -16.15
CA THR A 3 15.90 18.28 -15.64
C THR A 3 14.94 18.43 -16.82
N GLY A 4 13.83 17.69 -16.84
CA GLY A 4 12.87 17.69 -17.94
C GLY A 4 12.89 16.47 -18.88
N ALA A 5 13.78 15.49 -18.67
CA ALA A 5 13.83 14.26 -19.47
C ALA A 5 12.73 13.22 -19.16
N GLY A 6 11.70 13.58 -18.37
CA GLY A 6 10.58 12.69 -18.03
C GLY A 6 10.79 11.75 -16.83
N LYS A 7 11.88 11.93 -16.06
CA LYS A 7 12.15 11.10 -14.85
C LYS A 7 11.04 11.19 -13.80
N THR A 8 10.61 12.40 -13.48
CA THR A 8 9.51 12.65 -12.54
C THR A 8 8.20 12.07 -13.08
N ASN A 9 7.95 12.18 -14.39
CA ASN A 9 6.76 11.58 -15.00
C ASN A 9 6.77 10.05 -14.91
N LEU A 10 7.93 9.41 -15.07
CA LEU A 10 8.07 7.97 -14.86
C LEU A 10 7.80 7.59 -13.40
N LEU A 11 8.28 8.38 -12.44
CA LEU A 11 8.03 8.17 -11.01
C LEU A 11 6.54 8.33 -10.67
N ASN A 12 5.89 9.35 -11.24
CA ASN A 12 4.45 9.56 -11.14
C ASN A 12 3.66 8.43 -11.78
N ALA A 13 4.07 7.91 -12.94
CA ALA A 13 3.43 6.77 -13.57
C ALA A 13 3.49 5.51 -12.68
N ILE A 14 4.63 5.27 -12.03
CA ILE A 14 4.80 4.14 -11.11
C ILE A 14 3.94 4.31 -9.85
N THR A 15 4.01 5.48 -9.21
CA THR A 15 3.21 5.76 -8.00
C THR A 15 1.72 5.78 -8.28
N TRP A 16 1.30 6.29 -9.44
CA TRP A 16 -0.08 6.20 -9.90
C TRP A 16 -0.49 4.75 -10.07
N CYS A 17 0.30 3.92 -10.75
CA CYS A 17 -0.02 2.51 -10.93
C CYS A 17 -0.22 1.77 -9.60
N LEU A 18 0.69 1.97 -8.64
CA LEU A 18 0.66 1.30 -7.34
C LEU A 18 -0.45 1.83 -6.41
N TYR A 19 -0.67 3.15 -6.39
CA TYR A 19 -1.43 3.82 -5.31
C TYR A 19 -2.59 4.68 -5.79
N GLY A 20 -2.79 4.84 -7.10
CA GLY A 20 -3.78 5.76 -7.66
C GLY A 20 -3.44 7.23 -7.45
N LYS A 21 -2.17 7.57 -7.16
CA LYS A 21 -1.72 8.93 -6.87
C LYS A 21 -0.38 9.24 -7.53
N GLU A 22 -0.30 10.40 -8.17
CA GLU A 22 0.95 10.96 -8.67
C GLU A 22 1.64 11.77 -7.55
N LYS A 23 2.57 11.13 -6.83
CA LYS A 23 3.16 11.70 -5.60
C LYS A 23 4.23 12.77 -5.81
N HIS A 24 4.79 12.85 -7.01
CA HIS A 24 5.90 13.73 -7.35
C HIS A 24 5.44 14.84 -8.31
N ILE A 25 4.17 15.27 -8.21
CA ILE A 25 3.66 16.42 -8.94
C ILE A 25 4.28 17.69 -8.36
N ASN A 26 4.92 18.46 -9.23
CA ASN A 26 5.34 19.82 -8.91
C ASN A 26 4.11 20.75 -9.02
N GLU A 27 4.07 21.87 -8.29
CA GLU A 27 2.96 22.85 -8.36
C GLU A 27 2.59 23.27 -9.79
N LYS A 28 3.59 23.34 -10.68
CA LYS A 28 3.42 23.68 -12.10
C LYS A 28 2.65 22.64 -12.92
N SER A 29 2.55 21.41 -12.41
CA SER A 29 1.88 20.27 -13.05
C SER A 29 0.62 19.86 -12.30
N ALA A 30 0.25 20.58 -11.23
CA ALA A 30 -0.98 20.32 -10.50
C ALA A 30 -2.20 20.62 -11.39
N GLY A 31 -3.10 19.65 -11.53
CA GLY A 31 -4.34 19.78 -12.29
C GLY A 31 -4.26 19.41 -13.77
N TYR A 32 -3.12 18.93 -14.28
CA TYR A 32 -3.08 18.30 -15.60
C TYR A 32 -3.69 16.90 -15.54
N LEU A 33 -4.34 16.50 -16.65
CA LEU A 33 -4.78 15.12 -16.83
C LEU A 33 -3.55 14.23 -17.07
N ILE A 34 -3.65 12.96 -16.64
CA ILE A 34 -2.58 11.97 -16.87
C ILE A 34 -2.39 11.62 -18.35
N VAL A 35 -3.38 11.92 -19.20
CA VAL A 35 -3.29 11.72 -20.65
C VAL A 35 -2.40 12.79 -21.30
N ASN A 36 -1.60 12.35 -22.27
CA ASN A 36 -0.70 13.23 -23.00
C ASN A 36 -1.47 14.29 -23.81
N ASN A 37 -1.01 15.55 -23.76
CA ASN A 37 -1.60 16.67 -24.50
C ASN A 37 -1.65 16.46 -26.02
N LEU A 38 -0.68 15.75 -26.60
CA LEU A 38 -0.69 15.41 -28.03
C LEU A 38 -1.85 14.48 -28.35
N THR A 39 -2.06 13.44 -27.54
CA THR A 39 -3.19 12.51 -27.68
C THR A 39 -4.52 13.27 -27.59
N ILE A 40 -4.67 14.20 -26.64
CA ILE A 40 -5.85 15.08 -26.53
C ILE A 40 -6.12 15.88 -27.83
N LYS A 41 -5.06 16.41 -28.44
CA LYS A 41 -5.17 17.19 -29.69
C LYS A 41 -5.59 16.32 -30.88
N GLU A 42 -5.05 15.11 -30.96
CA GLU A 42 -5.30 14.17 -32.06
C GLU A 42 -6.65 13.44 -31.95
N LEU A 43 -7.21 13.32 -30.75
CA LEU A 43 -8.54 12.76 -30.50
C LEU A 43 -9.62 13.51 -31.28
N LYS A 44 -10.50 12.76 -31.94
CA LYS A 44 -11.72 13.28 -32.59
C LYS A 44 -12.85 13.43 -31.57
N GLU A 45 -13.85 14.22 -31.93
CA GLU A 45 -15.05 14.35 -31.11
C GLU A 45 -15.74 13.00 -30.89
N ASN A 46 -16.18 12.76 -29.66
CA ASN A 46 -16.77 11.52 -29.17
C ASN A 46 -15.83 10.30 -29.17
N GLU A 47 -14.56 10.46 -29.55
CA GLU A 47 -13.56 9.41 -29.49
C GLU A 47 -13.05 9.21 -28.06
N LYS A 48 -12.65 7.97 -27.78
CA LYS A 48 -12.11 7.55 -26.49
C LYS A 48 -10.63 7.24 -26.61
N CYS A 49 -9.88 7.46 -25.54
CA CYS A 49 -8.51 6.96 -25.40
C CYS A 49 -8.30 6.34 -24.02
N ASN A 50 -7.29 5.47 -23.95
CA ASN A 50 -6.88 4.83 -22.71
C ASN A 50 -5.45 5.21 -22.37
N VAL A 51 -5.22 5.50 -21.11
CA VAL A 51 -3.88 5.62 -20.52
C VAL A 51 -3.72 4.47 -19.55
N GLY A 52 -2.55 3.83 -19.56
CA GLY A 52 -2.27 2.76 -18.62
C GLY A 52 -0.79 2.61 -18.33
N VAL A 53 -0.52 2.08 -17.15
CA VAL A 53 0.82 1.71 -16.69
C VAL A 53 0.77 0.26 -16.24
N GLN A 54 1.77 -0.51 -16.65
CA GLN A 54 1.96 -1.88 -16.21
C GLN A 54 3.35 -2.01 -15.57
N ILE A 55 3.38 -2.56 -14.36
CA ILE A 55 4.60 -2.87 -13.63
C ILE A 55 4.71 -4.38 -13.53
N GLN A 56 5.86 -4.92 -13.91
CA GLN A 56 6.21 -6.31 -13.67
C GLN A 56 7.29 -6.36 -12.61
N ILE A 57 7.04 -7.12 -11.54
CA ILE A 57 7.99 -7.32 -10.45
C ILE A 57 8.32 -8.80 -10.32
N ARG A 58 9.49 -9.06 -9.76
CA ARG A 58 9.96 -10.39 -9.40
C ARG A 58 10.55 -10.34 -8.00
N ASP A 59 10.21 -11.29 -7.15
CA ASP A 59 10.86 -11.41 -5.85
C ASP A 59 12.15 -12.25 -5.91
N GLU A 60 12.83 -12.38 -4.77
CA GLU A 60 14.10 -13.11 -4.64
C GLU A 60 13.97 -14.60 -5.00
N GLU A 61 12.79 -15.18 -4.77
CA GLU A 61 12.47 -16.57 -5.12
C GLU A 61 12.09 -16.73 -6.61
N GLY A 62 12.07 -15.64 -7.37
CA GLY A 62 11.77 -15.63 -8.79
C GLY A 62 10.28 -15.59 -9.14
N ARG A 63 9.39 -15.47 -8.16
CA ARG A 63 7.94 -15.36 -8.38
C ARG A 63 7.63 -14.02 -9.01
N LYS A 64 6.80 -14.05 -10.07
CA LYS A 64 6.44 -12.85 -10.84
C LYS A 64 5.09 -12.31 -10.40
N ALA A 65 4.95 -11.00 -10.40
CA ALA A 65 3.66 -10.35 -10.31
C ALA A 65 3.55 -9.23 -11.35
N ILE A 66 2.34 -9.05 -11.87
CA ILE A 66 2.00 -8.00 -12.83
C ILE A 66 0.94 -7.12 -12.17
N ILE A 67 1.20 -5.82 -12.16
CA ILE A 67 0.26 -4.80 -11.68
C ILE A 67 -0.07 -3.91 -12.87
N GLY A 68 -1.35 -3.72 -13.16
CA GLY A 68 -1.80 -2.84 -14.22
C GLY A 68 -2.81 -1.84 -13.67
N ARG A 69 -2.64 -0.57 -14.03
CA ARG A 69 -3.65 0.47 -13.78
C ARG A 69 -3.93 1.24 -15.06
N GLY A 70 -5.19 1.51 -15.33
CA GLY A 70 -5.62 2.24 -16.52
C GLY A 70 -6.80 3.15 -16.27
N ARG A 71 -6.92 4.20 -17.09
CA ARG A 71 -8.05 5.13 -17.09
C ARG A 71 -8.45 5.47 -18.52
N GLU A 72 -9.75 5.53 -18.73
CA GLU A 72 -10.35 5.92 -20.01
C GLU A 72 -10.72 7.41 -19.99
N PHE A 73 -10.51 8.07 -21.12
CA PHE A 73 -10.91 9.45 -21.36
C PHE A 73 -11.74 9.52 -22.64
N LYS A 74 -12.67 10.48 -22.69
CA LYS A 74 -13.46 10.77 -23.89
C LYS A 74 -13.41 12.25 -24.23
N LYS A 75 -13.20 12.56 -25.51
CA LYS A 75 -13.38 13.92 -26.02
C LYS A 75 -14.86 14.16 -26.30
N LEU A 76 -15.44 15.16 -25.65
CA LEU A 76 -16.82 15.58 -25.86
C LEU A 76 -16.97 16.38 -27.16
N GLY A 77 -18.20 16.49 -27.65
CA GLY A 77 -18.52 17.27 -28.86
C GLY A 77 -18.27 18.78 -28.71
N ASP A 78 -18.09 19.28 -27.49
CA ASP A 78 -17.67 20.67 -27.22
C ASP A 78 -16.14 20.83 -27.06
N GLY A 79 -15.38 19.77 -27.34
CA GLY A 79 -13.93 19.74 -27.26
C GLY A 79 -13.36 19.49 -25.86
N ARG A 80 -14.18 19.45 -24.80
CA ARG A 80 -13.71 19.13 -23.44
C ARG A 80 -13.31 17.66 -23.32
N ILE A 81 -12.37 17.37 -22.43
CA ILE A 81 -11.99 16.00 -22.07
C ILE A 81 -12.72 15.62 -20.78
N MET A 82 -13.36 14.45 -20.82
CA MET A 82 -14.07 13.85 -19.70
C MET A 82 -13.35 12.57 -19.28
N GLU A 83 -13.14 12.43 -17.98
CA GLU A 83 -12.63 11.19 -17.38
C GLU A 83 -13.77 10.19 -17.22
N ILE A 84 -13.53 8.94 -17.60
CA ILE A 84 -14.47 7.84 -17.44
C ILE A 84 -13.98 6.96 -16.30
N ASN A 85 -14.71 7.01 -15.19
CA ASN A 85 -14.43 6.16 -14.04
C ASN A 85 -14.87 4.73 -14.30
N ASP A 86 -14.09 3.77 -13.81
CA ASP A 86 -14.47 2.37 -13.79
C ASP A 86 -15.54 2.16 -12.70
N ILE A 87 -16.79 2.05 -13.12
CA ILE A 87 -17.95 1.88 -12.23
C ILE A 87 -17.93 0.49 -11.57
N GLY A 88 -17.29 -0.50 -12.20
CA GLY A 88 -17.13 -1.85 -11.66
C GLY A 88 -15.86 -2.01 -10.80
N GLY A 89 -14.89 -1.12 -10.99
CA GLY A 89 -13.61 -1.11 -10.28
C GLY A 89 -13.73 -0.60 -8.86
N LYS A 90 -13.06 -1.28 -7.91
CA LYS A 90 -12.99 -0.85 -6.50
C LYS A 90 -11.89 0.17 -6.23
N SER A 91 -11.30 0.77 -7.26
CA SER A 91 -10.16 1.66 -7.06
C SER A 91 -10.57 2.99 -6.46
N SER A 92 -9.81 3.44 -5.47
CA SER A 92 -10.07 4.69 -4.75
C SER A 92 -10.04 5.95 -5.62
N ASP A 93 -9.30 5.96 -6.73
CA ASP A 93 -9.21 7.09 -7.65
C ASP A 93 -10.23 7.04 -8.79
N GLY A 94 -10.98 5.94 -8.95
CA GLY A 94 -11.89 5.69 -10.07
C GLY A 94 -11.25 5.06 -11.31
N SER A 95 -9.98 4.68 -11.26
CA SER A 95 -9.30 3.94 -12.35
C SER A 95 -9.58 2.43 -12.30
N THR A 96 -9.29 1.74 -13.40
CA THR A 96 -9.28 0.28 -13.44
C THR A 96 -7.93 -0.22 -12.93
N ILE A 97 -7.94 -1.10 -11.93
CA ILE A 97 -6.73 -1.76 -11.41
C ILE A 97 -6.85 -3.28 -11.46
N MET A 98 -5.77 -3.93 -11.87
CA MET A 98 -5.62 -5.38 -11.92
C MET A 98 -4.27 -5.81 -11.35
N MET A 99 -4.24 -6.98 -10.73
CA MET A 99 -3.01 -7.62 -10.29
C MET A 99 -3.05 -9.11 -10.58
N PHE A 100 -1.97 -9.63 -11.14
CA PHE A 100 -1.77 -11.06 -11.38
C PHE A 100 -0.51 -11.54 -10.66
N VAL A 101 -0.56 -12.73 -10.09
CA VAL A 101 0.60 -13.38 -9.46
C VAL A 101 0.87 -14.72 -10.13
N TRP A 102 2.15 -15.06 -10.30
CA TRP A 102 2.56 -16.34 -10.83
C TRP A 102 2.42 -17.42 -9.76
N VAL A 103 1.54 -18.39 -10.00
CA VAL A 103 1.30 -19.55 -9.12
C VAL A 103 1.54 -20.79 -9.95
N GLU A 104 2.53 -21.59 -9.53
CA GLU A 104 2.99 -22.80 -10.23
C GLU A 104 3.40 -22.54 -11.69
N LYS A 105 2.45 -22.55 -12.62
CA LYS A 105 2.65 -22.46 -14.08
C LYS A 105 1.76 -21.42 -14.77
N ASP A 106 0.95 -20.67 -14.03
CA ASP A 106 0.03 -19.69 -14.62
C ASP A 106 -0.08 -18.39 -13.78
N PHE A 107 -0.60 -17.34 -14.41
CA PHE A 107 -0.96 -16.09 -13.76
C PHE A 107 -2.38 -16.16 -13.21
N VAL A 108 -2.51 -15.99 -11.91
CA VAL A 108 -3.80 -15.95 -11.21
C VAL A 108 -4.14 -14.51 -10.85
N GLU A 109 -5.35 -14.08 -11.19
CA GLU A 109 -5.86 -12.77 -10.81
C GLU A 109 -6.05 -12.66 -9.29
N VAL A 110 -5.60 -11.55 -8.73
CA VAL A 110 -5.68 -11.27 -7.30
C VAL A 110 -6.97 -10.51 -6.98
N PRO A 111 -7.81 -11.02 -6.05
CA PRO A 111 -8.94 -10.26 -5.55
C PRO A 111 -8.46 -9.05 -4.72
N ASP A 112 -9.16 -7.93 -4.86
CA ASP A 112 -8.85 -6.65 -4.20
C ASP A 112 -7.37 -6.22 -4.38
N PRO A 113 -6.93 -5.92 -5.64
CA PRO A 113 -5.54 -5.60 -5.97
C PRO A 113 -4.91 -4.52 -5.08
N GLU A 114 -5.63 -3.44 -4.76
CA GLU A 114 -5.10 -2.33 -3.95
C GLU A 114 -4.67 -2.79 -2.55
N ILE A 115 -5.45 -3.67 -1.92
CA ILE A 115 -5.12 -4.20 -0.60
C ILE A 115 -3.86 -5.07 -0.70
N ARG A 116 -3.76 -5.92 -1.72
CA ARG A 116 -2.59 -6.78 -1.92
C ARG A 116 -1.33 -5.98 -2.21
N ILE A 117 -1.43 -4.95 -3.05
CA ILE A 117 -0.33 -4.04 -3.39
C ILE A 117 0.12 -3.31 -2.14
N ASN A 118 -0.77 -2.69 -1.38
CA ASN A 118 -0.41 -1.95 -0.17
C ASN A 118 0.16 -2.84 0.95
N ARG A 119 -0.10 -4.15 0.94
CA ARG A 119 0.58 -5.11 1.83
C ARG A 119 1.99 -5.46 1.36
N MET A 120 2.21 -5.50 0.05
CA MET A 120 3.49 -5.88 -0.55
C MET A 120 4.45 -4.71 -0.66
N ILE A 121 3.96 -3.57 -1.11
CA ILE A 121 4.67 -2.30 -1.25
C ILE A 121 3.76 -1.23 -0.62
N PRO A 122 3.84 -1.01 0.71
CA PRO A 122 3.02 -0.01 1.38
C PRO A 122 3.28 1.41 0.87
N GLU A 123 2.21 2.19 0.69
CA GLU A 123 2.30 3.59 0.26
C GLU A 123 3.17 4.43 1.20
N SER A 124 3.20 4.10 2.49
CA SER A 124 3.93 4.83 3.53
C SER A 124 5.45 4.80 3.39
N ILE A 125 6.00 3.92 2.55
CA ILE A 125 7.45 3.81 2.30
C ILE A 125 7.83 3.95 0.84
N GLU A 126 6.90 4.42 0.01
CA GLU A 126 7.18 4.73 -1.39
C GLU A 126 8.44 5.61 -1.53
N GLU A 127 8.59 6.60 -0.64
CA GLU A 127 9.75 7.49 -0.52
C GLU A 127 11.10 6.76 -0.32
N TYR A 128 11.12 5.52 0.16
CA TYR A 128 12.36 4.73 0.35
C TYR A 128 12.73 3.89 -0.87
N PHE A 129 11.76 3.51 -1.69
CA PHE A 129 12.02 2.77 -2.93
C PHE A 129 12.23 3.69 -4.13
N PHE A 130 11.60 4.86 -4.09
CA PHE A 130 11.53 5.83 -5.18
C PHE A 130 12.05 7.18 -4.70
N PHE A 131 13.32 7.22 -4.27
CA PHE A 131 13.95 8.44 -3.78
C PHE A 131 14.67 9.21 -4.89
N ASP A 132 14.60 10.53 -4.80
CA ASP A 132 15.56 11.41 -5.46
C ASP A 132 16.81 11.48 -4.58
N GLY A 133 17.98 11.16 -5.12
CA GLY A 133 19.24 11.17 -4.37
C GLY A 133 19.54 12.53 -3.73
N GLU A 134 18.99 13.61 -4.28
CA GLU A 134 19.10 14.96 -3.71
C GLU A 134 18.29 15.15 -2.42
N ARG A 135 17.22 14.37 -2.22
CA ARG A 135 16.34 14.40 -1.04
C ARG A 135 16.67 13.33 -0.01
N LEU A 136 17.74 12.56 -0.23
CA LEU A 136 18.14 11.46 0.64
C LEU A 136 18.31 11.91 2.10
N ASN A 137 18.93 13.07 2.31
CA ASN A 137 19.17 13.62 3.65
C ASN A 137 17.89 14.03 4.38
N ASP A 138 16.88 14.50 3.67
CA ASP A 138 15.61 14.91 4.27
C ASP A 138 14.85 13.72 4.87
N TYR A 139 15.03 12.51 4.31
CA TYR A 139 14.45 11.28 4.87
C TYR A 139 15.07 10.87 6.20
N PHE A 140 16.30 11.26 6.49
CA PHE A 140 16.99 10.93 7.74
C PHE A 140 16.81 12.00 8.83
N LEU A 141 16.22 13.16 8.50
CA LEU A 141 16.02 14.27 9.43
C LEU A 141 14.60 14.27 10.01
N GLU A 142 14.50 13.80 11.26
CA GLU A 142 13.41 13.88 12.25
C GLU A 142 11.98 13.45 11.83
N ASN A 143 11.38 12.54 12.64
CA ASN A 143 10.08 11.88 12.50
C ASN A 143 9.92 10.75 11.45
N SER A 144 10.89 10.53 10.57
CA SER A 144 10.85 9.44 9.58
C SER A 144 11.00 8.04 10.19
N GLY A 145 11.74 7.91 11.30
CA GLY A 145 12.02 6.61 11.95
C GLY A 145 10.79 5.82 12.37
N LYS A 146 9.75 6.48 12.88
CA LYS A 146 8.48 5.80 13.25
C LYS A 146 7.73 5.28 12.01
N LYS A 147 7.69 6.06 10.93
CA LYS A 147 7.07 5.66 9.66
C LYS A 147 7.81 4.46 9.04
N ILE A 148 9.15 4.46 9.10
CA ILE A 148 9.99 3.33 8.67
C ILE A 148 9.64 2.10 9.48
N LEU A 149 9.67 2.21 10.81
CA LEU A 149 9.41 1.11 11.71
C LEU A 149 8.03 0.48 11.44
N GLU A 150 6.98 1.30 11.37
CA GLU A 150 5.62 0.84 11.07
C GLU A 150 5.53 0.11 9.72
N ALA A 151 6.23 0.60 8.70
CA ALA A 151 6.18 0.00 7.39
C ALA A 151 7.02 -1.29 7.29
N VAL A 152 8.16 -1.35 7.96
CA VAL A 152 8.93 -2.59 8.13
C VAL A 152 8.07 -3.64 8.86
N PHE A 153 7.35 -3.25 9.91
CA PHE A 153 6.39 -4.13 10.59
C PHE A 153 5.24 -4.61 9.68
N LYS A 154 4.74 -3.74 8.79
CA LYS A 154 3.71 -4.08 7.80
C LYS A 154 4.22 -5.06 6.74
N ILE A 155 5.42 -4.84 6.19
CA ILE A 155 6.02 -5.73 5.17
C ILE A 155 6.42 -7.08 5.78
N SER A 156 7.07 -7.07 6.93
CA SER A 156 7.60 -8.28 7.60
C SER A 156 6.52 -9.23 8.11
N GLN A 157 5.23 -8.89 7.98
CA GLN A 157 4.09 -9.63 8.54
C GLN A 157 4.15 -9.80 10.06
N VAL A 158 5.12 -9.21 10.77
CA VAL A 158 5.16 -9.20 12.23
C VAL A 158 3.93 -8.49 12.79
N GLY A 159 3.33 -7.57 12.04
CA GLY A 159 2.02 -7.01 12.37
C GLY A 159 0.90 -8.05 12.55
N LEU A 160 0.92 -9.19 11.83
CA LEU A 160 -0.03 -10.29 12.06
C LEU A 160 0.22 -10.96 13.41
N ILE A 161 1.48 -11.18 13.76
CA ILE A 161 1.89 -11.75 15.05
C ILE A 161 1.51 -10.78 16.18
N SER A 162 1.80 -9.49 16.04
CA SER A 162 1.43 -8.46 17.01
C SER A 162 -0.09 -8.33 17.18
N ASN A 163 -0.86 -8.41 16.09
CA ASN A 163 -2.32 -8.38 16.14
C ASN A 163 -2.90 -9.65 16.80
N ALA A 164 -2.34 -10.82 16.50
CA ALA A 164 -2.71 -12.07 17.16
C ALA A 164 -2.38 -12.03 18.66
N LEU A 165 -1.21 -11.50 19.03
CA LEU A 165 -0.80 -11.33 20.42
C LEU A 165 -1.74 -10.38 21.16
N LYS A 166 -2.06 -9.24 20.56
CA LYS A 166 -2.99 -8.25 21.12
C LYS A 166 -4.39 -8.82 21.29
N HIS A 167 -4.89 -9.55 20.29
CA HIS A 167 -6.19 -10.21 20.38
C HIS A 167 -6.22 -11.26 21.51
N SER A 168 -5.15 -12.03 21.65
CA SER A 168 -5.00 -13.02 22.73
C SER A 168 -4.96 -12.35 24.12
N GLU A 169 -4.23 -11.25 24.25
CA GLU A 169 -4.19 -10.41 25.46
C GLU A 169 -5.55 -9.80 25.82
N ASP A 170 -6.29 -9.31 24.82
CA ASP A 170 -7.62 -8.73 25.01
C ASP A 170 -8.63 -9.79 25.44
N LYS A 171 -8.61 -10.98 24.80
CA LYS A 171 -9.47 -12.09 25.19
C LYS A 171 -9.14 -12.61 26.60
N ARG A 172 -7.86 -12.65 26.96
CA ARG A 172 -7.43 -12.96 28.34
C ARG A 172 -7.98 -11.94 29.33
N ARG A 173 -7.90 -10.64 29.03
CA ARG A 173 -8.45 -9.59 29.91
C ARG A 173 -9.96 -9.68 30.07
N GLU A 174 -10.66 -10.07 29.01
CA GLU A 174 -12.10 -10.32 29.04
C GLU A 174 -12.45 -11.51 29.94
N LEU A 175 -11.78 -12.67 29.75
CA LEU A 175 -11.95 -13.86 30.60
C LEU A 175 -11.64 -13.56 32.08
N LEU A 176 -10.57 -12.81 32.36
CA LEU A 176 -10.22 -12.41 33.72
C LEU A 176 -11.22 -11.42 34.35
N LYS A 177 -11.95 -10.65 33.53
CA LYS A 177 -13.05 -9.79 34.00
C LYS A 177 -14.31 -10.60 34.29
N GLU A 178 -14.61 -11.59 33.47
CA GLU A 178 -15.73 -12.53 33.68
C GLU A 178 -15.50 -13.40 34.93
N GLU A 179 -14.27 -13.87 35.15
CA GLU A 179 -13.88 -14.65 36.35
C GLU A 179 -13.89 -13.85 37.65
N LYS A 180 -13.70 -12.52 37.62
CA LYS A 180 -13.82 -11.67 38.83
C LYS A 180 -15.22 -11.71 39.45
N ASN A 181 -16.23 -12.14 38.70
CA ASN A 181 -17.59 -12.33 39.20
C ASN A 181 -17.83 -13.73 39.78
N LEU A 182 -16.86 -14.65 39.70
CA LEU A 182 -16.97 -16.04 40.15
C LEU A 182 -15.96 -16.37 41.29
N SER A 183 -16.53 -16.55 42.49
CA SER A 183 -16.07 -17.26 43.71
C SER A 183 -14.60 -17.15 44.24
N PRO A 184 -14.40 -17.18 45.58
CA PRO A 184 -13.09 -16.91 46.23
C PRO A 184 -11.92 -17.85 45.89
N ASN A 185 -12.18 -19.09 45.44
CA ASN A 185 -11.13 -20.08 45.17
C ASN A 185 -10.22 -19.74 43.97
N LEU A 186 -10.65 -18.85 43.08
CA LEU A 186 -9.87 -18.39 41.92
C LEU A 186 -8.76 -17.39 42.29
N ARG A 187 -8.81 -16.75 43.46
CA ARG A 187 -7.74 -15.86 43.94
C ARG A 187 -6.41 -16.58 44.12
N ASN A 188 -6.44 -17.80 44.63
CA ASN A 188 -5.24 -18.62 44.81
C ASN A 188 -4.63 -19.05 43.47
N ILE A 189 -5.45 -19.34 42.46
CA ILE A 189 -4.99 -19.68 41.12
C ILE A 189 -4.34 -18.46 40.44
N ARG A 190 -4.90 -17.26 40.65
CA ARG A 190 -4.35 -15.99 40.17
C ARG A 190 -2.95 -15.71 40.71
N ASP A 191 -2.71 -15.94 42.00
CA ASP A 191 -1.41 -15.68 42.62
C ASP A 191 -0.33 -16.66 42.11
N ILE A 192 -0.72 -17.92 41.86
CA ILE A 192 0.17 -18.95 41.30
C ILE A 192 0.51 -18.65 39.83
N LEU A 193 -0.46 -18.21 39.03
CA LEU A 193 -0.22 -17.86 37.62
C LEU A 193 0.69 -16.63 37.53
N ASN A 194 0.41 -15.57 38.29
CA ASN A 194 1.24 -14.36 38.28
C ASN A 194 2.68 -14.66 38.68
N GLN A 195 2.93 -15.48 39.71
CA GLN A 195 4.29 -15.88 40.10
C GLN A 195 5.03 -16.68 39.03
N LYS A 196 4.34 -17.45 38.19
CA LYS A 196 4.96 -18.18 37.08
C LYS A 196 5.36 -17.27 35.92
N TYR A 197 4.63 -16.17 35.70
CA TYR A 197 4.93 -15.23 34.61
C TYR A 197 6.07 -14.27 34.97
N THR A 198 6.15 -13.74 36.21
CA THR A 198 7.28 -12.87 36.61
C THR A 198 8.63 -13.59 36.50
N LYS A 199 8.66 -14.89 36.81
CA LYS A 199 9.85 -15.74 36.65
C LYS A 199 10.22 -16.06 35.21
N LYS A 200 9.29 -15.87 34.26
CA LYS A 200 9.54 -16.12 32.84
C LYS A 200 10.13 -14.89 32.16
N ASP A 201 9.64 -13.70 32.50
CA ASP A 201 10.18 -12.41 32.01
C ASP A 201 11.61 -12.15 32.53
N GLU A 202 11.94 -12.59 33.75
CA GLU A 202 13.31 -12.50 34.30
C GLU A 202 14.31 -13.44 33.59
N ASN A 203 13.85 -14.55 33.00
CA ASN A 203 14.70 -15.50 32.29
C ASN A 203 14.91 -15.15 30.80
N GLU A 204 14.11 -14.26 30.23
CA GLU A 204 14.25 -13.77 28.85
C GLU A 204 15.07 -12.45 28.77
N SER A 205 15.61 -11.98 29.89
CA SER A 205 16.40 -10.72 30.01
C SER A 205 17.92 -10.93 30.17
N ILE A 206 18.46 -12.11 29.84
CA ILE A 206 19.91 -12.43 29.86
C ILE A 206 20.41 -12.69 28.44
#